data_AF-A0A4P6MHX4-F1
#
_entry.id   AF-A0A4P6MHX4-F1
#
_cell.length_a   1.000
_cell.length_b   1.000
_cell.length_c   1.000
_cell.angle_alpha   90.00
_cell.angle_beta   90.00
_cell.angle_gamma   90.00
#
_symmetry.space_group_name_H-M   'P 1'
#
loop_
_entity.id
_entity.type
_entity.pdbx_description
1 polymer ?
#
loop_
_entity_poly.entity_id
_entity_poly.type
_entity_poly.pdbx_seq_one_letter_code
_entity_poly.pdbx_strand_id
1 'polypeptide(L)'
;MTDDPIDLDGRRTAASRHETEMRRRPANDAPSLVPASQPELCSLEDQMLAEPARTWVEVMEKWRFLLEQYAATPEACNERIQKLIKRAIGDMERLRKREERKGR
;
A
#
# COMPACT_ATOMS: atom_id res chain seq x y z
N MET A 1 -49.37 -20.86 19.30
CA MET A 1 -47.91 -20.78 19.55
C MET A 1 -47.34 -20.07 18.36
N THR A 2 -46.93 -18.82 18.54
CA THR A 2 -46.45 -17.94 17.48
C THR A 2 -44.95 -17.84 17.66
N ASP A 3 -44.19 -18.60 16.89
CA ASP A 3 -42.72 -18.49 16.84
C ASP A 3 -42.36 -17.38 15.85
N ASP A 4 -42.25 -16.14 16.36
CA ASP A 4 -41.58 -15.07 15.62
C ASP A 4 -40.05 -15.29 15.74
N PRO A 5 -39.33 -15.54 14.63
CA PRO A 5 -37.89 -15.70 14.68
C PRO A 5 -37.24 -14.34 14.95
N ILE A 6 -36.46 -14.28 16.03
CA ILE A 6 -35.70 -13.10 16.45
C ILE A 6 -34.71 -12.73 15.33
N ASP A 7 -34.92 -11.56 14.72
CA ASP A 7 -33.98 -10.94 13.78
C ASP A 7 -32.74 -10.44 14.54
N LEU A 8 -31.64 -11.18 14.42
CA LEU A 8 -30.35 -10.85 15.04
C LEU A 8 -29.45 -9.95 14.17
N ASP A 9 -29.92 -9.48 13.00
CA ASP A 9 -29.09 -8.69 12.07
C ASP A 9 -29.11 -7.17 12.34
N GLY A 10 -29.89 -6.72 13.34
CA GLY A 10 -30.09 -5.30 13.68
C GLY A 10 -28.87 -4.53 14.21
N ARG A 11 -27.68 -5.14 14.32
CA ARG A 11 -26.44 -4.46 14.76
C ARG A 11 -25.22 -4.70 13.87
N ARG A 12 -25.40 -5.11 12.61
CA ARG A 12 -24.25 -5.30 11.70
C ARG A 12 -23.81 -3.97 11.07
N THR A 13 -22.94 -3.22 11.76
CA THR A 13 -22.20 -2.07 11.19
C THR A 13 -21.31 -2.51 10.03
N ALA A 14 -21.19 -1.68 8.99
CA ALA A 14 -20.50 -1.95 7.72
C ALA A 14 -19.07 -2.54 7.85
N ALA A 15 -18.37 -2.24 8.95
CA ALA A 15 -17.05 -2.77 9.27
C ALA A 15 -17.00 -4.30 9.40
N SER A 16 -18.05 -4.93 9.91
CA SER A 16 -18.08 -6.39 10.17
C SER A 16 -18.31 -7.21 8.89
N ARG A 17 -18.83 -6.61 7.81
CA ARG A 17 -18.94 -7.28 6.51
C ARG A 17 -17.58 -7.44 5.83
N HIS A 18 -16.71 -6.44 5.96
CA HIS A 18 -15.41 -6.42 5.30
C HIS A 18 -14.44 -7.48 5.86
N GLU A 19 -14.48 -7.73 7.17
CA GLU A 19 -13.63 -8.74 7.82
C GLU A 19 -14.00 -10.18 7.42
N THR A 20 -15.29 -10.46 7.16
CA THR A 20 -15.72 -11.77 6.63
C THR A 20 -15.47 -11.96 5.14
N GLU A 21 -15.53 -10.90 4.33
CA GLU A 21 -15.19 -10.96 2.90
C GLU A 21 -13.72 -11.37 2.70
N MET A 22 -12.82 -10.85 3.54
CA MET A 22 -11.39 -11.19 3.48
C MET A 22 -11.09 -12.67 3.79
N ARG A 23 -11.96 -13.37 4.54
CA ARG A 23 -11.76 -14.79 4.89
C ARG A 23 -12.27 -15.78 3.85
N ARG A 24 -12.96 -15.33 2.78
CA ARG A 24 -13.51 -16.19 1.71
C ARG A 24 -12.90 -15.90 0.34
N ARG A 25 -11.58 -15.77 0.23
CA ARG A 25 -10.92 -15.97 -1.07
C ARG A 25 -10.58 -17.45 -1.23
N PRO A 26 -11.28 -18.21 -2.10
CA PRO A 26 -10.87 -19.56 -2.43
C PRO A 26 -9.52 -19.51 -3.15
N ALA A 27 -8.62 -20.41 -2.75
CA ALA A 27 -7.41 -20.73 -3.49
C ALA A 27 -7.81 -21.31 -4.84
N ASN A 28 -7.60 -20.57 -5.92
CA ASN A 28 -7.61 -21.15 -7.27
C ASN A 28 -6.75 -20.30 -8.22
N ASP A 29 -5.58 -20.84 -8.53
CA ASP A 29 -4.89 -20.87 -9.82
C ASP A 29 -4.82 -19.61 -10.71
N ALA A 30 -3.62 -19.02 -10.80
CA ALA A 30 -2.82 -18.85 -12.04
C ALA A 30 -1.77 -17.71 -11.89
N PRO A 31 -0.65 -17.75 -12.63
CA PRO A 31 0.66 -17.39 -12.12
C PRO A 31 0.91 -15.88 -12.03
N SER A 32 1.49 -15.48 -10.90
CA SER A 32 2.15 -14.19 -10.72
C SER A 32 3.21 -14.02 -11.81
N LEU A 33 2.98 -13.10 -12.75
CA LEU A 33 4.08 -12.49 -13.49
C LEU A 33 4.90 -11.72 -12.47
N VAL A 34 5.90 -12.39 -11.90
CA VAL A 34 6.95 -11.77 -11.11
C VAL A 34 7.78 -10.93 -12.07
N PRO A 35 7.79 -9.58 -11.99
CA PRO A 35 8.84 -8.83 -12.66
C PRO A 35 10.16 -9.14 -11.93
N ALA A 36 11.16 -9.56 -12.69
CA ALA A 36 12.49 -9.94 -12.25
C ALA A 36 13.29 -8.73 -11.72
N SER A 37 12.85 -8.17 -10.60
CA SER A 37 13.50 -7.08 -9.87
C SER A 37 13.77 -7.43 -8.39
N GLN A 38 13.42 -8.64 -7.97
CA GLN A 38 13.36 -9.04 -6.56
C GLN A 38 14.66 -9.02 -5.74
N PRO A 39 15.88 -9.27 -6.27
CA PRO A 39 17.06 -9.34 -5.40
C PRO A 39 17.48 -7.97 -4.86
N GLU A 40 17.29 -6.89 -5.62
CA GLU A 40 17.63 -5.52 -5.17
C GLU A 40 16.54 -4.97 -4.23
N LEU A 41 15.29 -5.37 -4.41
CA LEU A 41 14.14 -4.89 -3.64
C LEU A 41 14.15 -5.41 -2.19
N CYS A 42 14.44 -6.69 -1.96
CA CYS A 42 14.56 -7.23 -0.59
C CYS A 42 15.67 -6.51 0.19
N SER A 43 16.79 -6.21 -0.47
CA SER A 43 17.91 -5.53 0.20
C SER A 43 17.57 -4.11 0.65
N LEU A 44 16.70 -3.41 -0.09
CA LEU A 44 16.25 -2.07 0.30
C LEU A 44 15.22 -2.14 1.43
N GLU A 45 14.26 -3.07 1.38
CA GLU A 45 13.28 -3.28 2.45
C GLU A 45 13.95 -3.61 3.78
N ASP A 46 14.93 -4.51 3.78
CA ASP A 46 15.71 -4.86 4.97
C ASP A 46 16.47 -3.65 5.53
N GLN A 47 17.06 -2.85 4.65
CA GLN A 47 17.78 -1.63 5.04
C GLN A 47 16.82 -0.54 5.55
N MET A 48 15.59 -0.48 5.05
CA MET A 48 14.54 0.41 5.53
C MET A 48 14.10 0.07 6.96
N LEU A 49 14.06 -1.22 7.29
CA LEU A 49 13.69 -1.72 8.61
C LEU A 49 14.86 -1.68 9.61
N ALA A 50 16.09 -1.84 9.13
CA ALA A 50 17.28 -1.91 9.98
C ALA A 50 17.74 -0.55 10.50
N GLU A 51 17.70 0.51 9.68
CA GLU A 51 18.19 1.83 10.10
C GLU A 51 17.15 2.94 9.91
N PRO A 52 17.01 3.86 10.90
CA PRO A 52 16.22 5.08 10.72
C PRO A 52 16.85 5.96 9.63
N ALA A 53 16.01 6.66 8.88
CA ALA A 53 16.50 7.61 7.87
C ALA A 53 17.23 8.78 8.55
N ARG A 54 18.42 9.12 8.04
CA ARG A 54 19.29 10.18 8.57
C ARG A 54 19.17 11.47 7.77
N THR A 55 18.63 11.41 6.56
CA THR A 55 18.45 12.55 5.67
C THR A 55 17.04 12.62 5.09
N TRP A 56 16.59 13.82 4.71
CA TRP A 56 15.31 14.00 4.01
C TRP A 56 15.29 13.33 2.64
N VAL A 57 16.45 13.20 1.99
CA VAL A 57 16.60 12.48 0.73
C VAL A 57 16.28 11.00 0.94
N GLU A 58 16.86 10.37 1.95
CA GLU A 58 16.56 8.97 2.32
C GLU A 58 15.08 8.79 2.65
N VAL A 59 14.47 9.69 3.43
CA VAL A 59 13.02 9.62 3.74
C VAL A 59 12.19 9.61 2.46
N MET A 60 12.48 10.50 1.51
CA MET A 60 11.73 10.57 0.25
C MET A 60 11.92 9.33 -0.62
N GLU A 61 13.10 8.71 -0.63
CA GLU A 61 13.34 7.46 -1.35
C GLU A 61 12.57 6.28 -0.74
N LYS A 62 12.60 6.17 0.60
CA LYS A 62 11.83 5.19 1.35
C LYS A 62 10.32 5.33 1.09
N TRP A 63 9.82 6.56 1.08
CA TRP A 63 8.40 6.83 0.83
C TRP A 63 7.98 6.59 -0.61
N ARG A 64 8.83 6.95 -1.59
CA ARG A 64 8.60 6.62 -3.00
C ARG A 64 8.47 5.12 -3.16
N PHE A 65 9.40 4.36 -2.60
CA PHE A 65 9.39 2.90 -2.66
C PHE A 65 8.08 2.31 -2.12
N LEU A 66 7.65 2.70 -0.91
CA LEU A 66 6.41 2.21 -0.32
C LEU A 66 5.17 2.58 -1.14
N LEU A 67 5.14 3.79 -1.71
CA LEU A 67 4.03 4.25 -2.54
C LEU A 67 3.96 3.54 -3.88
N GLU A 68 5.10 3.21 -4.49
CA GLU A 68 5.17 2.40 -5.71
C GLU A 68 4.68 0.97 -5.45
N GLN A 69 5.11 0.36 -4.34
CA GLN A 69 4.62 -0.95 -3.90
C GLN A 69 3.10 -0.93 -3.66
N TYR A 70 2.61 0.10 -2.96
CA TYR A 70 1.17 0.28 -2.76
C TYR A 70 0.42 0.46 -4.08
N ALA A 71 0.98 1.21 -5.03
CA ALA A 71 0.37 1.45 -6.34
C ALA A 71 0.14 0.16 -7.15
N ALA A 72 0.96 -0.87 -6.92
CA ALA A 72 0.84 -2.18 -7.56
C ALA A 72 -0.25 -3.07 -6.93
N THR A 73 -0.80 -2.68 -5.77
CA THR A 73 -1.85 -3.45 -5.09
C THR A 73 -3.23 -3.22 -5.73
N PRO A 74 -4.12 -4.23 -5.73
CA PRO A 74 -5.48 -4.07 -6.24
C PRO A 74 -6.29 -3.02 -5.49
N GLU A 75 -5.97 -2.78 -4.22
CA GLU A 75 -6.56 -1.72 -3.39
C GLU A 75 -6.26 -0.32 -3.96
N ALA A 76 -5.09 -0.15 -4.58
CA ALA A 76 -4.70 1.10 -5.22
C ALA A 76 -5.17 1.22 -6.67
N CYS A 77 -5.86 0.24 -7.27
CA CYS A 77 -6.34 0.32 -8.66
C CYS A 77 -7.42 1.40 -8.89
N ASN A 78 -7.93 2.03 -7.84
CA ASN A 78 -8.82 3.19 -7.96
C ASN A 78 -8.10 4.35 -8.69
N GLU A 79 -8.69 4.83 -9.79
CA GLU A 79 -8.10 5.89 -10.64
C GLU A 79 -7.74 7.15 -9.84
N ARG A 80 -8.57 7.53 -8.85
CA ARG A 80 -8.30 8.69 -7.99
C ARG A 80 -7.07 8.45 -7.12
N ILE A 81 -6.93 7.26 -6.56
CA ILE A 81 -5.78 6.89 -5.72
C ILE A 81 -4.51 6.88 -6.58
N GLN A 82 -4.54 6.27 -7.77
CA GLN A 82 -3.42 6.30 -8.72
C GLN A 82 -2.98 7.72 -9.08
N LYS A 83 -3.92 8.63 -9.33
CA LYS A 83 -3.60 10.06 -9.59
C LYS A 83 -2.93 10.72 -8.38
N LEU A 84 -3.40 10.45 -7.17
CA LEU A 84 -2.80 10.98 -5.94
C LEU A 84 -1.40 10.43 -5.71
N ILE A 85 -1.19 9.12 -5.90
CA ILE A 85 0.11 8.46 -5.79
C ILE A 85 1.10 9.09 -6.77
N LYS A 86 0.73 9.20 -8.06
CA LYS A 86 1.59 9.80 -9.09
C LYS A 86 1.97 11.24 -8.75
N ARG A 87 1.03 12.02 -8.23
CA ARG A 87 1.30 13.40 -7.81
C ARG A 87 2.25 13.45 -6.61
N ALA A 88 2.02 12.61 -5.60
CA ALA A 88 2.87 12.54 -4.42
C ALA A 88 4.32 12.15 -4.78
N ILE A 89 4.49 11.15 -5.66
CA ILE A 89 5.80 10.75 -6.17
C ILE A 89 6.49 11.93 -6.88
N GLY A 90 5.78 12.63 -7.77
CA GLY A 90 6.32 13.79 -8.47
C GLY A 90 6.70 14.95 -7.53
N ASP A 91 5.92 15.20 -6.49
CA ASP A 91 6.20 16.24 -5.49
C ASP A 91 7.44 15.88 -4.65
N MET A 92 7.61 14.60 -4.27
CA MET A 92 8.81 14.12 -3.58
C MET A 92 10.06 14.28 -4.45
N GLU A 93 10.02 13.95 -5.75
CA GLU A 93 11.16 14.18 -6.63
C GLU A 93 11.56 15.66 -6.74
N ARG A 94 10.56 16.57 -6.77
CA ARG A 94 10.81 18.02 -6.79
C ARG A 94 11.48 18.47 -5.49
N LEU A 95 11.03 17.97 -4.35
CA LEU A 95 11.62 18.27 -3.05
C LEU A 95 13.02 17.67 -2.89
N ARG A 96 13.25 16.44 -3.37
CA ARG A 96 14.58 15.81 -3.36
C ARG A 96 15.60 16.65 -4.10
N LYS A 97 15.28 17.08 -5.33
CA LYS A 97 16.13 17.98 -6.13
C LYS A 97 16.41 19.31 -5.42
N ARG A 98 15.48 19.81 -4.60
CA ARG A 98 15.66 21.04 -3.82
C ARG A 98 16.63 20.80 -2.66
N GLU A 99 16.51 19.68 -1.95
CA GLU A 99 17.41 19.34 -0.84
C GLU A 99 18.83 19.05 -1.35
N GLU A 100 18.99 18.34 -2.47
CA GLU A 100 20.28 18.10 -3.12
C GLU A 100 21.00 19.42 -3.48
N ARG A 101 20.24 20.46 -3.87
CA ARG A 101 20.79 21.79 -4.19
C ARG A 101 21.17 22.61 -2.95
N LYS A 102 20.61 22.33 -1.78
CA LYS A 102 20.97 23.01 -0.53
C LYS A 102 22.25 22.45 0.09
N GLY A 103 22.57 21.19 -0.20
CA GLY A 103 23.77 20.52 0.30
C GLY A 103 25.03 20.77 -0.56
N ARG A 104 24.91 21.49 -1.68
CA ARG A 104 26.02 21.89 -2.56
C ARG A 104 26.34 23.36 -2.36
#